data_AF-A0A4U1MM05-F1
#
_entry.id   AF-A0A4U1MM05-F1
#
_cell.length_a   1.000
_cell.length_b   1.000
_cell.length_c   1.000
_cell.angle_alpha   90.00
_cell.angle_beta   90.00
_cell.angle_gamma   90.00
#
_symmetry.space_group_name_H-M   'P 1'
#
loop_
_entity.id
_entity.type
_entity.pdbx_description
1 polymer ?
#
loop_
_entity_poly.entity_id
_entity_poly.type
_entity_poly.pdbx_seq_one_letter_code
_entity_poly.pdbx_strand_id
1 'polypeptide(L)' 'MGIWYFLILFVGIFLVVKGLLGNKRNGLVLIGVISIAFSIFMFQPRSDEIISELFNFFGIDI' A
#
# COMPACT_ATOMS: atom_id res chain seq x y z
N MET A 1 -12.28 4.31 -8.73
CA MET A 1 -11.64 3.96 -7.44
C MET A 1 -10.29 3.23 -7.63
N GLY A 2 -10.09 2.39 -8.66
CA GLY A 2 -8.84 1.62 -8.84
C GLY A 2 -7.58 2.37 -9.31
N ILE A 3 -7.70 3.49 -10.03
CA ILE A 3 -6.54 4.20 -10.62
C ILE A 3 -5.58 4.77 -9.57
N TRP A 4 -6.11 5.24 -8.44
CA TRP A 4 -5.31 5.79 -7.35
C TRP A 4 -4.40 4.73 -6.71
N TYR A 5 -4.88 3.50 -6.56
CA TYR A 5 -4.07 2.38 -6.07
C TYR A 5 -2.96 1.98 -7.05
N PHE A 6 -3.24 2.05 -8.35
CA PHE A 6 -2.22 1.86 -9.39
C PHE A 6 -1.12 2.93 -9.31
N LEU A 7 -1.50 4.20 -9.04
CA LEU A 7 -0.53 5.28 -8.80
C LEU A 7 0.37 4.99 -7.60
N ILE A 8 -0.22 4.59 -6.47
CA ILE A 8 0.53 4.29 -5.24
C ILE A 8 1.45 3.09 -5.44
N LEU A 9 1.03 2.09 -6.22
CA LEU A 9 1.85 0.95 -6.58
C LEU A 9 3.07 1.37 -7.42
N PHE A 10 2.86 2.21 -8.44
CA PHE A 10 3.96 2.76 -9.25
C PHE A 10 4.93 3.60 -8.41
N VAL A 11 4.41 4.43 -7.50
CA VAL A 11 5.24 5.23 -6.58
C VAL A 11 6.04 4.33 -5.64
N GLY A 12 5.41 3.29 -5.07
CA GLY A 12 6.07 2.32 -4.21
C GLY A 12 7.22 1.60 -4.91
N ILE A 13 7.00 1.11 -6.14
CA ILE A 13 8.04 0.49 -6.96
C ILE A 13 9.17 1.47 -7.24
N PHE A 14 8.86 2.72 -7.59
CA PHE A 14 9.86 3.74 -7.83
C PHE A 14 10.71 4.02 -6.58
N LEU A 15 10.09 4.08 -5.39
CA LEU A 15 10.82 4.24 -4.13
C LEU A 15 11.70 3.03 -3.81
N VAL A 16 11.23 1.80 -4.04
CA VAL A 16 12.03 0.59 -3.83
C VAL A 16 13.24 0.57 -4.78
N VAL A 17 13.03 0.81 -6.08
CA VAL A 17 14.11 0.84 -7.08
C VAL A 17 15.13 1.92 -6.74
N LYS A 18 14.68 3.12 -6.37
CA LYS A 18 15.56 4.23 -6.01
C LYS A 18 16.26 4.00 -4.67
N GLY A 19 15.62 3.30 -3.74
CA GLY A 19 16.18 2.88 -2.46
C GLY A 19 17.22 1.75 -2.60
N LEU A 20 17.06 0.86 -3.58
CA LEU A 20 18.03 -0.18 -3.94
C LEU A 20 19.24 0.37 -4.69
N LEU A 21 19.02 1.32 -5.62
CA LEU A 21 20.11 2.00 -6.34
C LEU A 21 20.91 2.96 -5.43
N GLY A 22 20.28 3.51 -4.39
CA GLY A 22 20.91 4.42 -3.44
C GLY A 22 21.58 3.66 -2.29
N ASN A 23 22.88 3.90 -2.10
CA ASN A 23 23.65 3.27 -1.02
C ASN A 23 23.05 3.64 0.36
N LYS A 24 22.40 2.67 1.02
CA LYS A 24 21.95 2.66 2.44
C LYS A 24 20.67 3.43 2.81
N ARG A 25 19.64 3.46 1.98
CA ARG A 25 18.31 3.94 2.38
C ARG A 25 17.32 2.80 2.59
N ASN A 26 17.65 1.89 3.53
CA ASN A 26 16.78 0.77 3.92
C ASN A 26 15.38 1.25 4.34
N GLY A 27 15.27 2.44 4.94
CA GLY A 27 13.98 3.05 5.28
C GLY A 27 13.09 3.34 4.07
N LEU A 28 13.66 3.76 2.93
CA LEU A 28 12.89 3.98 1.69
C LEU A 28 12.42 2.68 1.05
N VAL A 29 13.26 1.64 1.12
CA VAL A 29 12.88 0.30 0.64
C VAL A 29 11.73 -0.24 1.48
N LEU A 30 11.80 -0.10 2.80
CA LEU A 30 10.78 -0.58 3.72
C LEU A 30 9.45 0.16 3.52
N ILE A 31 9.49 1.49 3.38
CA ILE A 31 8.29 2.29 3.05
C ILE A 31 7.70 1.88 1.70
N GLY A 32 8.54 1.66 0.69
CA GLY A 32 8.09 1.28 -0.64
C GLY A 32 7.46 -0.11 -0.68
N VAL A 33 8.03 -1.09 0.04
CA VAL A 33 7.47 -2.44 0.17
C VAL A 33 6.10 -2.41 0.86
N ILE A 34 5.94 -1.62 1.94
CA ILE A 34 4.66 -1.46 2.61
C ILE A 34 3.63 -0.82 1.67
N SER A 35 4.00 0.21 0.91
CA SER A 35 3.10 0.86 -0.06
C SER A 35 2.66 -0.07 -1.19
N ILE A 36 3.56 -0.94 -1.67
CA ILE A 36 3.24 -1.96 -2.68
C ILE A 36 2.26 -2.98 -2.11
N ALA A 37 2.54 -3.51 -0.91
CA ALA A 37 1.67 -4.46 -0.24
C ALA A 37 0.25 -3.90 0.00
N PHE A 38 0.17 -2.64 0.44
CA PHE A 38 -1.10 -1.95 0.67
C PHE A 38 -1.89 -1.72 -0.61
N SER A 39 -1.21 -1.38 -1.72
CA SER A 39 -1.85 -1.21 -3.02
C SER A 39 -2.41 -2.53 -3.55
N ILE A 40 -1.64 -3.62 -3.44
CA ILE A 40 -2.08 -4.96 -3.87
C ILE A 40 -3.29 -5.43 -3.05
N PHE A 41 -3.27 -5.17 -1.74
CA PHE A 41 -4.39 -5.49 -0.85
C PHE A 41 -5.68 -4.79 -1.30
N MET A 42 -5.61 -3.50 -1.62
CA MET A 42 -6.74 -2.71 -2.13
C MET A 42 -7.26 -3.13 -3.52
N PHE A 43 -6.48 -3.89 -4.31
CA PHE A 43 -6.95 -4.44 -5.58
C PHE A 43 -7.77 -5.72 -5.41
N GLN A 44 -7.74 -6.32 -4.23
CA GLN A 44 -8.42 -7.58 -3.99
C GLN A 44 -9.92 -7.32 -3.74
N PRO A 45 -10.85 -7.99 -4.44
CA PRO A 45 -12.30 -7.75 -4.33
C PRO A 45 -12.93 -8.21 -3.00
N ARG A 46 -12.11 -8.64 -2.03
CA ARG A 46 -12.50 -8.97 -0.66
C ARG A 46 -11.97 -7.94 0.34
N SER A 47 -11.16 -6.99 -0.13
CA SER A 47 -10.49 -6.02 0.74
C SER A 47 -11.45 -4.97 1.26
N ASP A 48 -12.48 -4.64 0.50
CA ASP A 48 -13.62 -3.83 0.92
C ASP A 48 -14.37 -4.47 2.10
N GLU A 49 -14.68 -5.76 2.04
CA GLU A 49 -15.29 -6.49 3.17
C GLU A 49 -14.39 -6.46 4.41
N ILE A 50 -13.08 -6.71 4.24
CA ILE A 50 -12.13 -6.74 5.37
C ILE A 50 -11.96 -5.34 5.98
N ILE A 51 -11.89 -4.29 5.17
CA ILE A 51 -11.77 -2.91 5.66
C ILE A 51 -13.05 -2.49 6.39
N SER A 52 -14.22 -2.83 5.84
CA SER A 52 -15.50 -2.57 6.50
C SER A 52 -15.63 -3.32 7.82
N GLU A 53 -15.23 -4.59 7.90
CA GLU A 53 -15.27 -5.39 9.12
C GLU A 53 -14.28 -4.87 10.17
N LEU A 54 -13.09 -4.42 9.76
CA LEU A 54 -12.09 -3.82 10.65
C LEU A 54 -12.54 -2.45 11.19
N PHE A 55 -13.17 -1.62 10.35
CA PHE A 55 -13.74 -0.34 10.77
C PHE A 55 -14.90 -0.50 11.75
N ASN A 56 -15.77 -1.47 11.47
CA ASN A 56 -16.88 -1.83 12.35
C ASN A 56 -16.38 -2.36 13.70
N PHE A 57 -15.34 -3.20 13.69
CA PHE A 57 -14.67 -3.66 14.91
C PHE A 57 -14.05 -2.52 15.73
N PHE A 58 -13.56 -1.46 15.07
CA PHE A 58 -13.03 -0.26 15.74
C PHE A 58 -14.11 0.74 16.18
N GLY A 59 -15.40 0.45 15.94
CA GLY A 59 -16.53 1.30 16.33
C GLY A 59 -16.65 2.60 15.54
N ILE A 60 -16.09 2.65 14.33
CA ILE A 60 -16.19 3.81 13.45
C ILE A 60 -17.16 3.43 12.32
N ASP A 61 -18.43 3.83 12.46
CA ASP A 61 -19.45 3.67 11.43
C ASP A 61 -19.18 4.61 10.25
N ILE A 62 -18.99 4.06 9.05
CA ILE A 62 -18.91 4.77 7.77
C ILE A 62 -20.21 4.59 7.00
#